data_AF-A0A9C9GHY9-F1
#
_entry.id   AF-A0A9C9GHY9-F1
#
_cell.length_a   1.000
_cell.length_b   1.000
_cell.length_c   1.000
_cell.angle_alpha   90.00
_cell.angle_beta   90.00
_cell.angle_gamma   90.00
#
_symmetry.space_group_name_H-M   'P 1'
#
loop_
_entity.id
_entity.type
_entity.pdbx_description
1 polymer ?
#
loop_
_entity_poly.entity_id
_entity_poly.type
_entity_poly.pdbx_seq_one_letter_code
_entity_poly.pdbx_strand_id
1 'polypeptide(L)'
;MNQILIPISPGELLDKITILEIKSERIESAEKKTNVNNELRMLNKIWADTAAEDSEISTLRNELKSVNENLWDIEDDIRDEERERRFTERFIELARSVYVTNDQRANI
;
A
#
# COMPACT_ATOMS: atom_id res chain seq x y z
N MET A 1 -18.02 -13.77 -1.46
CA MET A 1 -16.81 -14.49 -1.00
C MET A 1 -16.99 -14.82 0.47
N ASN A 2 -16.60 -16.03 0.90
CA ASN A 2 -16.55 -16.37 2.32
C ASN A 2 -15.45 -15.56 3.01
N GLN A 3 -15.76 -14.98 4.17
CA GLN A 3 -14.77 -14.25 4.98
C GLN A 3 -13.94 -15.25 5.78
N ILE A 4 -12.62 -15.03 5.79
CA ILE A 4 -11.68 -15.75 6.65
C ILE A 4 -11.22 -14.76 7.71
N LEU A 5 -11.35 -15.14 8.98
CA LEU A 5 -10.92 -14.32 10.11
C LEU A 5 -9.53 -14.76 10.55
N ILE A 6 -8.61 -13.80 10.65
CA ILE A 6 -7.26 -13.99 11.17
C ILE A 6 -6.93 -12.89 12.18
N PRO A 7 -6.15 -13.17 13.22
CA PRO A 7 -5.60 -12.12 14.06
C PRO A 7 -4.55 -11.33 13.27
N ILE A 8 -4.63 -10.01 13.33
CA ILE A 8 -3.64 -9.08 12.78
C ILE A 8 -3.41 -7.93 13.78
N SER A 9 -2.27 -7.29 13.68
CA SER A 9 -1.95 -6.08 14.44
C SER A 9 -2.67 -4.84 13.88
N PRO A 10 -2.84 -3.76 14.68
CA PRO A 10 -3.30 -2.46 14.20
C PRO A 10 -2.46 -1.90 13.03
N GLY A 11 -1.13 -2.07 13.09
CA GLY A 11 -0.21 -1.60 12.04
C GLY A 11 -0.44 -2.32 10.71
N GLU A 12 -0.57 -3.64 10.72
CA GLU A 12 -0.90 -4.41 9.50
C GLU A 12 -2.26 -4.03 8.90
N LEU A 13 -3.25 -3.71 9.74
CA LEU A 13 -4.54 -3.22 9.28
C LEU A 13 -4.41 -1.86 8.58
N LEU A 14 -3.68 -0.92 9.19
CA LEU A 14 -3.44 0.40 8.62
C LEU A 14 -2.60 0.33 7.34
N ASP A 15 -1.56 -0.49 7.29
CA ASP A 15 -0.74 -0.73 6.09
C ASP A 15 -1.64 -1.16 4.92
N LYS A 16 -2.47 -2.18 5.15
CA LYS A 16 -3.41 -2.66 4.14
C LYS A 16 -4.43 -1.60 3.72
N ILE A 17 -4.93 -0.79 4.65
CA ILE A 17 -5.82 0.33 4.34
C ILE A 17 -5.10 1.34 3.42
N THR A 18 -3.89 1.78 3.75
CA THR A 18 -3.15 2.76 2.93
C THR A 18 -2.84 2.24 1.53
N ILE A 19 -2.48 0.97 1.38
CA ILE A 19 -2.30 0.32 0.07
C ILE A 19 -3.61 0.34 -0.75
N LEU A 20 -4.75 0.07 -0.10
CA LEU A 20 -6.05 0.08 -0.77
C LEU A 20 -6.50 1.50 -1.14
N GLU A 21 -6.16 2.52 -0.34
CA GLU A 21 -6.38 3.94 -0.68
C GLU A 21 -5.63 4.31 -1.97
N ILE A 22 -4.34 3.99 -2.04
CA ILE A 22 -3.51 4.23 -3.23
C ILE A 22 -4.07 3.49 -4.45
N LYS A 23 -4.48 2.22 -4.29
CA LYS A 23 -5.13 1.45 -5.37
C LYS A 23 -6.44 2.10 -5.82
N SER A 24 -7.24 2.60 -4.90
CA SER A 24 -8.49 3.32 -5.19
C SER A 24 -8.22 4.58 -6.04
N GLU A 25 -7.14 5.30 -5.70
CA GLU A 25 -6.71 6.54 -6.34
C GLU A 25 -6.09 6.31 -7.72
N ARG A 26 -5.15 5.35 -7.85
CA ARG A 26 -4.27 5.18 -9.02
C ARG A 26 -4.72 4.12 -10.05
N ILE A 27 -5.57 3.16 -9.70
CA ILE A 27 -6.10 2.21 -10.70
C ILE A 27 -7.07 2.94 -11.63
N GLU A 28 -7.13 2.64 -12.92
CA GLU A 28 -8.13 3.27 -13.82
C GLU A 28 -9.37 2.40 -14.06
N SER A 29 -9.22 1.07 -13.99
CA SER A 29 -10.30 0.13 -14.24
C SER A 29 -11.39 0.20 -13.17
N ALA A 30 -12.61 0.61 -13.57
CA ALA A 30 -13.78 0.69 -12.70
C ALA A 30 -14.17 -0.66 -12.07
N GLU A 31 -14.00 -1.76 -12.82
CA GLU A 31 -14.24 -3.11 -12.33
C GLU A 31 -13.27 -3.45 -11.19
N LYS A 32 -11.97 -3.17 -11.37
CA LYS A 32 -10.96 -3.39 -10.32
C LYS A 32 -11.19 -2.49 -9.11
N LYS A 33 -11.56 -1.22 -9.31
CA LYS A 33 -11.90 -0.29 -8.23
C LYS A 33 -13.07 -0.76 -7.37
N THR A 34 -14.06 -1.43 -7.96
CA THR A 34 -15.24 -1.89 -7.22
C THR A 34 -14.85 -2.80 -6.06
N ASN A 35 -13.95 -3.76 -6.30
CA ASN A 35 -13.48 -4.67 -5.26
C ASN A 35 -12.60 -3.95 -4.22
N VAL A 36 -11.68 -3.09 -4.68
CA VAL A 36 -10.81 -2.28 -3.81
C VAL A 36 -11.63 -1.41 -2.86
N ASN A 37 -12.62 -0.68 -3.38
CA ASN A 37 -13.45 0.22 -2.58
C ASN A 37 -14.34 -0.53 -1.59
N ASN A 38 -14.85 -1.71 -1.98
CA ASN A 38 -15.62 -2.56 -1.08
C ASN A 38 -14.77 -3.04 0.11
N GLU A 39 -13.55 -3.51 -0.16
CA GLU A 39 -12.61 -3.96 0.86
C GLU A 39 -12.15 -2.80 1.76
N LEU A 40 -11.74 -1.68 1.16
CA LEU A 40 -11.32 -0.47 1.87
C LEU A 40 -12.42 0.02 2.82
N ARG A 41 -13.68 0.05 2.38
CA ARG A 41 -14.81 0.42 3.22
C ARG A 41 -14.97 -0.50 4.43
N MET A 42 -14.79 -1.81 4.24
CA MET A 42 -14.91 -2.78 5.33
C MET A 42 -13.79 -2.62 6.37
N LEU A 43 -12.55 -2.43 5.91
CA LEU A 43 -11.40 -2.26 6.82
C LEU A 43 -11.46 -0.92 7.57
N ASN A 44 -11.83 0.17 6.89
CA ASN A 44 -12.05 1.47 7.55
C ASN A 44 -13.15 1.41 8.61
N LYS A 45 -14.21 0.63 8.37
CA LYS A 45 -15.23 0.40 9.40
C LYS A 45 -14.66 -0.32 10.62
N ILE A 46 -13.89 -1.39 10.42
CA ILE A 46 -13.26 -2.14 11.52
C ILE A 46 -12.34 -1.21 12.33
N TRP A 47 -11.54 -0.38 11.65
CA TRP A 47 -10.65 0.58 12.29
C TRP A 47 -11.45 1.59 13.14
N ALA A 48 -12.47 2.23 12.56
CA ALA A 48 -13.30 3.21 13.26
C ALA A 48 -14.07 2.61 14.46
N ASP A 49 -14.46 1.34 14.39
CA ASP A 49 -15.16 0.65 15.47
C ASP A 49 -14.21 0.20 16.60
N THR A 50 -12.89 0.14 16.36
CA THR A 50 -11.91 -0.47 17.29
C THR A 50 -10.94 0.53 17.92
N ALA A 51 -10.54 1.57 17.19
CA ALA A 51 -9.48 2.48 17.60
C ALA A 51 -9.96 3.94 17.67
N ALA A 52 -9.43 4.69 18.64
CA ALA A 52 -9.52 6.14 18.63
C ALA A 52 -8.34 6.68 17.83
N GLU A 53 -8.60 7.22 16.64
CA GLU A 53 -7.57 7.91 15.86
C GLU A 53 -7.14 9.18 16.61
N ASP A 54 -5.87 9.23 17.01
CA ASP A 54 -5.25 10.44 17.54
C ASP A 54 -4.26 11.04 16.52
N SER A 55 -3.68 12.18 16.87
CA SER A 55 -2.75 12.89 15.99
C SER A 55 -1.48 12.11 15.68
N GLU A 56 -1.03 11.26 16.60
CA GLU A 56 0.20 10.47 16.42
C GLU A 56 -0.07 9.34 15.42
N ILE A 57 -1.16 8.59 15.60
CA ILE A 57 -1.56 7.53 14.69
C ILE A 57 -1.85 8.09 13.29
N SER A 58 -2.54 9.23 13.20
CA SER A 58 -2.79 9.88 11.90
C SER A 58 -1.50 10.28 11.19
N THR A 59 -0.49 10.74 11.94
CA THR A 59 0.83 11.07 11.39
C THR A 59 1.53 9.82 10.86
N LEU A 60 1.59 8.75 11.65
CA LEU A 60 2.18 7.47 11.25
C LEU A 60 1.47 6.87 10.03
N ARG A 61 0.13 6.93 9.98
CA ARG A 61 -0.65 6.47 8.83
C ARG A 61 -0.31 7.24 7.56
N ASN A 62 -0.14 8.56 7.65
CA ASN A 62 0.25 9.38 6.49
C ASN A 62 1.67 9.04 6.02
N GLU A 63 2.61 8.87 6.95
CA GLU A 63 3.98 8.43 6.63
C GLU A 63 3.97 7.06 5.94
N LEU A 64 3.20 6.12 6.48
CA LEU A 64 3.02 4.78 5.92
C LEU A 64 2.44 4.83 4.51
N LYS A 65 1.44 5.69 4.28
CA LYS A 65 0.88 5.93 2.95
C LYS A 65 1.94 6.46 1.98
N SER A 66 2.71 7.47 2.39
CA SER A 66 3.78 8.03 1.54
C SER A 66 4.86 7.00 1.18
N VAL A 67 5.25 6.13 2.10
CA VAL A 67 6.19 5.03 1.79
C VAL A 67 5.57 4.02 0.83
N ASN A 68 4.29 3.67 1.00
CA ASN A 68 3.57 2.81 0.07
C ASN A 68 3.40 3.44 -1.33
N GLU A 69 3.23 4.75 -1.42
CA GLU A 69 3.21 5.49 -2.69
C GLU A 69 4.55 5.40 -3.42
N ASN A 70 5.66 5.59 -2.69
CA ASN A 70 7.01 5.43 -3.23
C ASN A 70 7.25 4.00 -3.73
N LEU A 71 6.82 2.98 -2.99
CA LEU A 71 6.88 1.59 -3.43
C LEU A 71 6.10 1.36 -4.71
N TRP A 72 4.91 1.93 -4.82
CA TRP A 72 4.11 1.85 -6.05
C TRP A 72 4.84 2.45 -7.25
N ASP A 73 5.43 3.64 -7.08
CA ASP A 73 6.16 4.32 -8.14
C ASP A 73 7.42 3.53 -8.55
N ILE A 74 8.16 2.96 -7.59
CA ILE A 74 9.29 2.07 -7.88
C ILE A 74 8.84 0.82 -8.66
N GLU A 75 7.73 0.19 -8.27
CA GLU A 75 7.20 -0.97 -8.99
C GLU A 75 6.75 -0.63 -10.41
N ASP A 76 6.16 0.55 -10.62
CA ASP A 76 5.73 0.99 -11.94
C ASP A 76 6.94 1.26 -12.85
N ASP A 77 7.95 1.97 -12.34
CA ASP A 77 9.23 2.18 -13.02
C ASP A 77 9.89 0.83 -13.42
N ILE A 78 9.86 -0.18 -12.53
CA ILE A 78 10.39 -1.52 -12.84
C ILE A 78 9.59 -2.18 -13.97
N ARG A 79 8.26 -2.08 -13.94
CA ARG A 79 7.40 -2.64 -15.00
C ARG A 79 7.63 -1.95 -16.34
N ASP A 80 7.94 -0.66 -16.33
CA ASP A 80 8.28 0.11 -17.52
C ASP A 80 9.61 -0.34 -18.12
N GLU A 81 10.67 -0.43 -17.31
CA GLU A 81 11.96 -0.99 -17.74
C GLU A 81 11.83 -2.44 -18.27
N GLU A 82 11.05 -3.30 -17.60
CA GLU A 82 10.78 -4.69 -18.02
C GLU A 82 10.04 -4.74 -19.37
N ARG A 83 8.98 -3.93 -19.53
CA ARG A 83 8.19 -3.84 -20.76
C ARG A 83 9.06 -3.46 -21.95
N GLU A 84 10.05 -2.60 -21.72
CA GLU A 84 10.98 -2.12 -22.73
C GLU A 84 12.27 -2.96 -22.81
N ARG A 85 12.37 -4.02 -21.98
CA ARG A 85 13.53 -4.93 -21.85
C ARG A 85 14.84 -4.21 -21.57
N ARG A 86 14.79 -3.13 -20.79
CA ARG A 86 15.96 -2.37 -20.35
C ARG A 86 16.44 -2.89 -19.00
N PHE A 87 17.54 -3.64 -19.03
CA PHE A 87 18.17 -4.22 -17.84
C PHE A 87 19.48 -3.49 -17.53
N THR A 88 19.37 -2.20 -17.30
CA THR A 88 20.52 -1.30 -17.09
C THR A 88 20.82 -1.11 -15.60
N GLU A 89 21.80 -0.26 -15.27
CA GLU A 89 22.08 0.14 -13.88
C GLU A 89 20.83 0.70 -13.17
N ARG A 90 20.01 1.47 -13.89
CA ARG A 90 18.74 2.00 -13.37
C ARG A 90 17.79 0.88 -12.90
N PHE A 91 17.66 -0.20 -13.67
CA PHE A 91 16.84 -1.35 -13.28
C PHE A 91 17.36 -2.01 -11.99
N ILE A 92 18.69 -2.14 -11.86
CA ILE A 92 19.32 -2.70 -10.65
C ILE A 92 19.09 -1.78 -9.44
N GLU A 93 19.21 -0.46 -9.62
CA GLU A 93 18.92 0.53 -8.58
C GLU A 93 17.47 0.49 -8.11
N LEU A 94 16.52 0.45 -9.05
CA LEU A 94 15.10 0.30 -8.76
C LEU A 94 14.82 -0.98 -7.98
N ALA A 95 15.31 -2.13 -8.45
CA ALA A 95 15.13 -3.42 -7.79
C ALA A 95 15.71 -3.43 -6.36
N ARG A 96 16.84 -2.76 -6.13
CA ARG A 96 17.41 -2.59 -4.79
C ARG A 96 16.58 -1.65 -3.91
N SER A 97 16.02 -0.61 -4.51
CA SER A 97 15.21 0.36 -3.79
C SER A 97 13.92 -0.26 -3.23
N VAL A 98 13.42 -1.34 -3.82
CA VAL A 98 12.24 -2.08 -3.31
C VAL A 98 12.44 -2.56 -1.87
N TYR A 99 13.51 -3.31 -1.56
CA TYR A 99 13.70 -3.82 -0.20
C TYR A 99 14.06 -2.69 0.78
N VAL A 100 14.84 -1.69 0.35
CA VAL A 100 15.16 -0.53 1.19
C VAL A 100 13.88 0.23 1.58
N THR A 101 12.96 0.43 0.65
CA THR A 101 11.70 1.13 0.90
C THR A 101 10.73 0.26 1.71
N ASN A 102 10.73 -1.07 1.50
CA ASN A 102 9.99 -1.99 2.37
C ASN A 102 10.52 -2.00 3.81
N ASP A 103 11.83 -1.90 4.01
CA ASP A 103 12.42 -1.81 5.35
C ASP A 103 12.01 -0.50 6.03
N GLN A 104 11.93 0.60 5.29
CA GLN A 104 11.38 1.87 5.81
C GLN A 104 9.91 1.70 6.22
N ARG A 105 9.09 1.05 5.38
CA ARG A 105 7.69 0.76 5.69
C ARG A 105 7.52 -0.05 6.97
N ALA A 106 8.41 -1.03 7.19
CA ALA A 106 8.36 -1.90 8.36
C ALA A 106 8.79 -1.22 9.68
N ASN A 107 9.45 -0.05 9.60
CA ASN A 107 9.89 0.72 10.78
C ASN A 107 8.86 1.75 11.27
N ILE A 108 7.77 1.93 10.52
CA ILE A 108 6.62 2.78 10.89
C ILE A 108 5.63 1.93 11.68
#